data_AF-A0A7D7WGT6-F1
#
_entry.id   AF-A0A7D7WGT6-F1
#
_cell.length_a   1.000
_cell.length_b   1.000
_cell.length_c   1.000
_cell.angle_alpha   90.00
_cell.angle_beta   90.00
_cell.angle_gamma   90.00
#
_symmetry.space_group_name_H-M   'P 1'
#
loop_
_entity.id
_entity.type
_entity.pdbx_description
1 polymer ?
#
loop_
_entity_poly.entity_id
_entity_poly.type
_entity_poly.pdbx_seq_one_letter_code
_entity_poly.pdbx_strand_id
1 'polypeptide(L)'
;MTSGYNRVHYLLRRDRGSAVGRPCVVPGCARLADGWGLVGEATHYGEKGGDGKPVRWSTDLNDYAPLCYSHNSQLDRGGDLLMCPRGHVRLTWGVTSNGECVGCRRERLREHKRRLRADPGYRARENAQRQEQRKRRAERAKNGEQP
;
A
#
# COMPACT_ATOMS: atom_id res chain seq x y z
N MET A 1 14.73 21.92 9.44
CA MET A 1 13.82 21.78 10.60
C MET A 1 13.43 20.31 10.74
N THR A 2 13.60 19.72 11.92
CA THR A 2 13.21 18.32 12.18
C THR A 2 11.69 18.27 12.36
N SER A 3 10.97 17.52 11.54
CA SER A 3 9.50 17.43 11.65
C SER A 3 9.07 16.88 13.02
N GLY A 4 7.87 17.24 13.48
CA GLY A 4 7.31 16.73 14.74
C GLY A 4 7.33 15.20 14.83
N TYR A 5 7.03 14.52 13.72
CA TYR A 5 7.16 13.07 13.55
C TYR A 5 8.57 12.55 13.91
N ASN A 6 9.62 13.17 13.36
CA ASN A 6 11.00 12.76 13.61
C ASN A 6 11.39 12.97 15.07
N ARG A 7 10.92 14.06 15.69
CA ARG A 7 11.14 14.33 17.11
C ARG A 7 10.50 13.25 18.00
N VAL A 8 9.26 12.86 17.74
CA VAL A 8 8.57 11.80 18.50
C VAL A 8 9.29 10.46 18.34
N HIS A 9 9.69 10.09 17.13
CA HIS A 9 10.41 8.82 16.90
C HIS A 9 11.80 8.80 17.54
N TYR A 10 12.48 9.95 17.60
CA TYR A 10 13.69 10.09 18.38
C TYR A 10 13.44 9.86 19.88
N LEU A 11 12.38 10.46 20.44
CA LEU A 11 12.00 10.26 21.84
C LEU A 11 11.64 8.80 22.14
N LEU A 12 10.85 8.14 21.28
CA LEU A 12 10.54 6.71 21.40
C LEU A 12 11.80 5.84 21.45
N ARG A 13 12.76 6.12 20.55
CA ARG A 13 14.01 5.36 20.50
C ARG A 13 14.85 5.58 21.76
N ARG A 14 14.86 6.81 22.29
CA ARG A 14 15.58 7.15 23.52
C ARG A 14 14.95 6.48 24.76
N ASP A 15 13.63 6.49 24.84
CA ASP A 15 12.87 6.02 26.01
C ASP A 15 12.72 4.49 26.05
N ARG A 16 12.37 3.88 24.91
CA ARG A 16 11.99 2.46 24.81
C ARG A 16 12.96 1.62 24.01
N GLY A 17 13.98 2.24 23.44
CA GLY A 17 14.92 1.60 22.52
C GLY A 17 14.34 1.36 21.12
N SER A 18 15.04 0.55 20.34
CA SER A 18 14.59 0.14 19.01
C SER A 18 13.43 -0.86 19.10
N ALA A 19 12.39 -0.63 18.29
CA ALA A 19 11.35 -1.64 18.03
C ALA A 19 11.77 -2.67 16.96
N VAL A 20 12.80 -2.38 16.17
CA VAL A 20 13.23 -3.28 15.08
C VAL A 20 13.65 -4.63 15.67
N GLY A 21 13.11 -5.71 15.10
CA GLY A 21 13.37 -7.07 15.56
C GLY A 21 12.50 -7.53 16.73
N ARG A 22 11.67 -6.66 17.33
CA ARG A 22 10.70 -7.08 18.36
C ARG A 22 9.49 -7.78 17.73
N PRO A 23 8.75 -8.62 18.47
CA PRO A 23 7.49 -9.17 17.98
C PRO A 23 6.50 -8.06 17.60
N CYS A 24 5.80 -8.25 16.48
CA CYS A 24 4.69 -7.37 16.11
C CYS A 24 3.54 -7.51 17.12
N VAL A 25 2.98 -6.40 17.59
CA VAL A 25 1.92 -6.42 18.63
C VAL A 25 0.57 -6.98 18.13
N VAL A 26 0.38 -7.13 16.81
CA VAL A 26 -0.88 -7.62 16.26
C VAL A 26 -1.05 -9.12 16.55
N PRO A 27 -2.16 -9.55 17.18
CA PRO A 27 -2.38 -10.96 17.53
C PRO A 27 -2.25 -11.90 16.33
N GLY A 28 -1.55 -13.03 16.52
CA GLY A 28 -1.32 -14.02 15.47
C GLY A 28 -0.28 -13.63 14.41
N CYS A 29 0.36 -12.46 14.52
CA CYS A 29 1.42 -12.05 13.61
C CYS A 29 2.77 -12.64 14.04
N ALA A 30 3.34 -13.55 13.25
CA ALA A 30 4.67 -14.12 13.51
C ALA A 30 5.84 -13.23 13.02
N ARG A 31 5.56 -12.07 12.41
CA ARG A 31 6.60 -11.20 11.83
C ARG A 31 7.21 -10.27 12.88
N LEU A 32 8.49 -9.99 12.70
CA LEU A 32 9.18 -8.98 13.49
C LEU A 32 8.83 -7.57 13.03
N ALA A 33 8.86 -6.64 13.98
CA ALA A 33 8.65 -5.23 13.76
C ALA A 33 9.83 -4.61 13.00
N ASP A 34 9.52 -3.68 12.11
CA ASP A 34 10.49 -2.84 11.38
C ASP A 34 10.55 -1.42 11.96
N GLY A 35 9.74 -1.13 12.99
CA GLY A 35 9.76 0.13 13.70
C GLY A 35 8.63 0.27 14.71
N TRP A 36 8.56 1.48 15.27
CA TRP A 36 7.42 1.93 16.06
C TRP A 36 6.33 2.40 15.11
N GLY A 37 5.12 1.89 15.26
CA GLY A 37 3.95 2.34 14.51
C GLY A 37 2.88 2.89 15.43
N LEU A 38 2.12 3.87 14.92
CA LEU A 38 1.06 4.53 15.66
C LEU A 38 -0.20 3.64 15.70
N VAL A 39 -0.54 3.14 16.88
CA VAL A 39 -1.74 2.34 17.15
C VAL A 39 -2.87 3.13 17.79
N GLY A 40 -2.54 4.24 18.47
CA GLY A 40 -3.51 5.17 19.04
C GLY A 40 -4.05 6.19 18.03
N GLU A 41 -4.72 7.20 18.57
CA GLU A 41 -5.27 8.31 17.78
C GLU A 41 -4.15 9.24 17.28
N ALA A 42 -4.28 9.73 16.05
CA ALA A 42 -3.36 10.72 15.55
C ALA A 42 -3.79 12.12 16.01
N THR A 43 -2.91 12.80 16.74
CA THR A 43 -3.13 14.20 17.15
C THR A 43 -2.55 15.20 16.15
N HIS A 44 -1.68 14.73 15.24
CA HIS A 44 -1.00 15.59 14.26
C HIS A 44 -0.93 14.92 12.89
N TYR A 45 -0.99 15.76 11.85
CA TYR A 45 -0.88 15.39 10.45
C TYR A 45 0.10 16.33 9.75
N GLY A 46 0.89 15.80 8.82
CA GLY A 46 1.87 16.59 8.08
C GLY A 46 2.75 15.72 7.21
N GLU A 47 3.93 16.21 6.85
CA GLU A 47 4.86 15.49 5.98
C GLU A 47 6.01 14.86 6.78
N LYS A 48 6.37 13.63 6.40
CA LYS A 48 7.61 12.99 6.81
C LYS A 48 8.72 13.76 6.12
N GLY A 49 9.59 14.39 6.91
CA GLY A 49 10.52 15.40 6.43
C GLY A 49 11.27 14.98 5.15
N GLY A 50 11.58 15.96 4.28
CA GLY A 50 12.37 15.78 3.05
C GLY A 50 11.66 15.06 1.90
N ASP A 51 10.85 14.05 2.19
CA ASP A 51 10.31 13.12 1.18
C ASP A 51 8.88 13.48 0.70
N GLY A 52 8.24 14.49 1.31
CA GLY A 52 6.88 14.93 0.99
C GLY A 52 5.79 13.88 1.26
N LYS A 53 6.12 12.78 1.96
CA LYS A 53 5.15 11.72 2.24
C LYS A 53 4.24 12.13 3.39
N PRO A 54 2.92 12.15 3.22
CA PRO A 54 2.00 12.47 4.31
C PRO A 54 2.12 11.39 5.40
N VAL A 55 2.19 11.85 6.65
CA VAL A 55 2.24 11.02 7.85
C VAL A 55 1.35 11.60 8.93
N ARG A 56 0.92 10.70 9.81
CA ARG A 56 0.21 11.02 11.03
C ARG A 56 1.06 10.61 12.23
N TRP A 57 0.99 11.36 13.33
CA TRP A 57 1.71 11.03 14.55
C TRP A 57 0.93 11.50 15.78
N SER A 58 1.26 10.92 16.93
CA SER A 58 0.86 11.40 18.25
C SER A 58 2.08 11.91 19.00
N THR A 59 1.89 12.84 19.92
CA THR A 59 2.93 13.24 20.87
C THR A 59 2.95 12.36 22.11
N ASP A 60 1.90 11.57 22.36
CA ASP A 60 1.91 10.56 23.41
C ASP A 60 2.68 9.32 22.93
N LEU A 61 3.72 8.95 23.67
CA LEU A 61 4.54 7.80 23.35
C LEU A 61 3.77 6.48 23.57
N ASN A 62 2.72 6.46 24.39
CA ASN A 62 1.89 5.29 24.65
C ASN A 62 1.04 4.88 23.45
N ASP A 63 0.83 5.79 22.48
CA ASP A 63 0.11 5.48 21.25
C ASP A 63 0.94 4.65 20.26
N TYR A 64 2.16 4.26 20.62
CA TYR A 64 3.08 3.56 19.74
C TYR A 64 3.39 2.15 20.21
N ALA A 65 3.36 1.22 19.26
CA ALA A 65 3.68 -0.18 19.48
C ALA A 65 4.62 -0.72 18.40
N PRO A 66 5.38 -1.80 18.67
CA PRO A 66 6.19 -2.46 17.65
C PRO A 66 5.27 -3.09 16.59
N LEU A 67 5.40 -2.63 15.35
CA LEU A 67 4.63 -3.14 14.22
C LEU A 67 5.55 -3.62 13.11
N CYS A 68 5.16 -4.70 12.43
CA CYS A 68 5.79 -5.09 11.18
C CYS A 68 5.35 -4.18 10.04
N TYR A 69 6.16 -4.10 8.98
CA TYR A 69 5.96 -3.25 7.81
C TYR A 69 4.52 -3.23 7.28
N SER A 70 3.91 -4.41 7.19
CA SER A 70 2.58 -4.59 6.61
C SER A 70 1.46 -4.10 7.54
N HIS A 71 1.54 -4.33 8.85
CA HIS A 71 0.54 -3.77 9.78
C HIS A 71 0.74 -2.27 9.93
N ASN A 72 1.98 -1.80 9.94
CA ASN A 72 2.27 -0.37 9.94
C ASN A 72 1.71 0.32 8.69
N SER A 73 1.91 -0.28 7.50
CA SER A 73 1.35 0.20 6.24
C SER A 73 -0.19 0.22 6.20
N GLN A 74 -0.86 -0.68 6.95
CA GLN A 74 -2.32 -0.68 7.05
C GLN A 74 -2.83 0.53 7.83
N LEU A 75 -2.11 0.92 8.88
CA LEU A 75 -2.45 2.03 9.77
C LEU A 75 -2.04 3.39 9.17
N ASP A 76 -0.83 3.50 8.62
CA ASP A 76 -0.30 4.77 8.09
C ASP A 76 -1.11 5.30 6.90
N ARG A 77 -1.75 4.41 6.13
CA ARG A 77 -2.58 4.79 4.98
C ARG A 77 -3.98 5.26 5.35
N GLY A 78 -4.26 5.55 6.63
CA GLY A 78 -5.52 6.15 7.07
C GLY A 78 -6.68 5.16 7.28
N GLY A 79 -6.38 3.87 7.46
CA GLY A 79 -7.35 2.89 7.95
C GLY A 79 -6.94 2.37 9.34
N ASP A 80 -7.72 1.46 9.89
CA ASP A 80 -7.35 0.70 11.09
C ASP A 80 -6.82 -0.70 10.67
N LEU A 81 -6.91 -1.74 11.51
CA LEU A 81 -6.56 -3.12 11.10
C LEU A 81 -7.73 -3.87 10.42
N LEU A 82 -8.97 -3.47 10.67
CA LEU A 82 -10.20 -4.07 10.16
C LEU A 82 -10.64 -3.48 8.81
N MET A 83 -10.60 -2.16 8.66
CA MET A 83 -11.10 -1.38 7.54
C MET A 83 -10.04 -0.48 6.93
N CYS A 84 -9.96 -0.48 5.60
CA CYS A 84 -9.08 0.41 4.87
C CYS A 84 -9.72 1.82 4.75
N PRO A 85 -8.96 2.87 4.40
CA PRO A 85 -9.48 4.25 4.25
C PRO A 85 -10.61 4.41 3.22
N ARG A 86 -10.80 3.40 2.35
CA ARG A 86 -11.83 3.37 1.30
C ARG A 86 -13.07 2.57 1.71
N GLY A 87 -13.16 2.14 2.97
CA GLY A 87 -14.30 1.37 3.49
C GLY A 87 -14.28 -0.13 3.16
N HIS A 88 -13.18 -0.68 2.62
CA HIS A 88 -13.09 -2.13 2.42
C HIS A 88 -12.76 -2.85 3.73
N VAL A 89 -13.57 -3.83 4.08
CA VAL A 89 -13.32 -4.75 5.20
C VAL A 89 -12.18 -5.71 4.83
N ARG A 90 -11.04 -5.62 5.52
CA ARG A 90 -9.84 -6.40 5.22
C ARG A 90 -10.01 -7.90 5.45
N LEU A 91 -10.87 -8.32 6.39
CA LEU A 91 -11.21 -9.73 6.57
C LEU A 91 -11.87 -10.33 5.32
N THR A 92 -12.76 -9.58 4.68
CA THR A 92 -13.49 -10.03 3.48
C THR A 92 -12.63 -9.93 2.23
N TRP A 93 -11.88 -8.83 2.07
CA TRP A 93 -11.12 -8.56 0.85
C TRP A 93 -9.71 -9.17 0.86
N GLY A 94 -9.14 -9.40 2.04
CA GLY A 94 -7.75 -9.76 2.23
C GLY A 94 -6.79 -8.56 2.11
N VAL A 95 -5.52 -8.85 2.43
CA VAL A 95 -4.38 -7.93 2.34
C VAL A 95 -3.26 -8.56 1.54
N THR A 96 -2.49 -7.73 0.82
CA THR A 96 -1.25 -8.19 0.19
C THR A 96 -0.15 -8.34 1.24
N SER A 97 0.97 -8.98 0.86
CA SER A 97 2.18 -9.08 1.70
C SER A 97 2.68 -7.71 2.20
N ASN A 98 2.46 -6.66 1.41
CA ASN A 98 2.84 -5.28 1.70
C ASN A 98 1.80 -4.53 2.56
N GLY A 99 0.75 -5.21 3.05
CA GLY A 99 -0.30 -4.60 3.87
C GLY A 99 -1.31 -3.76 3.09
N GLU A 100 -1.29 -3.83 1.76
CA GLU A 100 -2.29 -3.13 0.95
C GLU A 100 -3.59 -3.92 0.90
N CYS A 101 -4.72 -3.26 1.14
CA CYS A 101 -6.03 -3.87 0.94
C CYS A 101 -6.24 -4.23 -0.54
N VAL A 102 -6.67 -5.48 -0.79
CA VAL A 102 -6.90 -5.98 -2.16
C VAL A 102 -8.00 -5.20 -2.88
N GLY A 103 -9.02 -4.72 -2.17
CA GLY A 103 -10.06 -3.84 -2.72
C GLY A 103 -9.48 -2.55 -3.28
N CYS A 104 -8.70 -1.81 -2.46
CA CYS A 104 -8.01 -0.60 -2.91
C CYS A 104 -7.07 -0.86 -4.10
N ARG A 105 -6.35 -1.99 -4.09
CA ARG A 105 -5.49 -2.37 -5.21
C ARG A 105 -6.28 -2.57 -6.50
N ARG A 106 -7.42 -3.28 -6.43
CA ARG A 106 -8.32 -3.49 -7.58
C ARG A 106 -8.88 -2.18 -8.11
N GLU A 107 -9.31 -1.28 -7.23
CA GLU A 107 -9.78 0.06 -7.62
C GLU A 107 -8.70 0.86 -8.35
N ARG A 108 -7.49 0.94 -7.77
CA ARG A 108 -6.37 1.66 -8.39
C ARG A 108 -6.01 1.09 -9.76
N LEU A 109 -6.01 -0.24 -9.90
CA LEU A 109 -5.77 -0.88 -11.19
C LEU A 109 -6.87 -0.57 -12.21
N ARG A 110 -8.14 -0.51 -11.78
CA ARG A 110 -9.25 -0.09 -12.66
C ARG A 110 -9.08 1.36 -13.10
N GLU A 111 -8.76 2.27 -12.18
CA GLU A 111 -8.52 3.68 -12.51
C GLU A 111 -7.33 3.86 -13.46
N HIS A 112 -6.20 3.19 -13.18
CA HIS A 112 -5.04 3.21 -14.06
C HIS A 112 -5.36 2.71 -15.47
N LYS A 113 -6.08 1.58 -15.58
CA LYS A 113 -6.56 1.07 -16.88
C LYS A 113 -7.50 2.04 -17.58
N ARG A 114 -8.39 2.73 -16.85
CA ARG A 114 -9.26 3.78 -17.43
C ARG A 114 -8.43 4.93 -17.99
N ARG A 115 -7.42 5.41 -17.27
CA ARG A 115 -6.51 6.48 -17.73
C ARG A 115 -5.72 6.06 -18.97
N LEU A 116 -5.12 4.87 -18.97
CA LEU A 116 -4.43 4.35 -20.14
C LEU A 116 -5.37 4.22 -21.34
N ARG A 117 -6.59 3.71 -21.16
CA ARG A 117 -7.57 3.65 -22.23
C ARG A 117 -8.13 5.01 -22.64
N ALA A 118 -7.91 6.07 -21.89
CA ALA A 118 -8.26 7.42 -22.32
C ALA A 118 -7.15 8.04 -23.18
N ASP A 119 -5.91 7.56 -23.06
CA ASP A 119 -4.77 8.00 -23.87
C ASP A 119 -4.91 7.54 -25.34
N PRO A 120 -4.98 8.47 -26.31
CA PRO A 120 -5.05 8.14 -27.74
C PRO A 120 -3.87 7.29 -28.21
N GLY A 121 -2.67 7.54 -27.70
CA GLY A 121 -1.46 6.81 -28.08
C GLY A 121 -1.52 5.34 -27.66
N TYR A 122 -1.97 5.08 -26.43
CA TYR A 122 -2.24 3.73 -25.94
C TYR A 122 -3.31 3.02 -26.78
N ARG A 123 -4.43 3.68 -27.10
CA ARG A 123 -5.48 3.08 -27.95
C ARG A 123 -4.97 2.69 -29.33
N ALA A 124 -4.16 3.54 -29.97
CA ALA A 124 -3.59 3.24 -31.27
C ALA A 124 -2.71 1.98 -31.23
N ARG A 125 -1.85 1.85 -30.21
CA ARG A 125 -1.02 0.66 -29.99
C ARG A 125 -1.85 -0.59 -29.71
N GLU A 126 -2.88 -0.49 -28.86
CA GLU A 126 -3.78 -1.60 -28.55
C GLU A 126 -4.53 -2.09 -29.80
N ASN A 127 -5.02 -1.16 -30.63
CA ASN A 127 -5.70 -1.50 -31.89
C ASN A 127 -4.74 -2.15 -32.91
N ALA A 128 -3.52 -1.63 -33.05
CA ALA A 128 -2.51 -2.22 -33.94
C ALA A 128 -2.17 -3.66 -33.52
N GLN A 129 -1.96 -3.92 -32.22
CA GLN A 129 -1.72 -5.26 -31.70
C GLN A 129 -2.90 -6.21 -31.95
N ARG A 130 -4.14 -5.74 -31.75
CA ARG A 130 -5.33 -6.55 -32.05
C ARG A 130 -5.46 -6.86 -33.54
N GLN A 131 -5.15 -5.92 -34.42
CA GLN A 131 -5.14 -6.15 -35.86
C GLN A 131 -4.08 -7.18 -36.26
N GLU A 132 -2.86 -7.06 -35.71
CA GLU A 132 -1.79 -8.01 -35.95
C GLU A 132 -2.15 -9.43 -35.46
N GLN A 133 -2.70 -9.56 -34.25
CA GLN A 133 -3.17 -10.85 -33.73
C GLN A 133 -4.28 -11.45 -34.61
N ARG A 134 -5.21 -10.64 -35.11
CA ARG A 134 -6.25 -11.09 -36.05
C ARG A 134 -5.65 -11.57 -37.36
N LYS A 135 -4.67 -10.85 -37.92
CA LYS A 135 -3.95 -11.28 -39.13
C LYS A 135 -3.25 -12.62 -38.91
N ARG A 136 -2.47 -12.76 -37.84
CA ARG A 136 -1.78 -14.02 -37.48
C ARG A 136 -2.75 -15.18 -37.31
N ARG A 137 -3.91 -14.97 -36.66
CA ARG A 137 -4.95 -16.00 -36.51
C ARG A 137 -5.57 -16.39 -37.85
N ALA A 138 -5.83 -15.42 -38.73
CA ALA A 138 -6.36 -15.69 -40.07
C ALA A 138 -5.36 -16.44 -40.95
N GLU A 139 -4.08 -16.11 -40.85
CA GLU A 139 -2.99 -16.82 -41.56
C GLU A 139 -2.85 -18.27 -41.08
N ARG A 140 -2.84 -18.51 -39.75
CA ARG A 140 -2.84 -19.88 -39.19
C ARG A 140 -4.04 -20.70 -39.66
N ALA A 141 -5.23 -20.10 -39.64
CA ALA A 141 -6.45 -20.76 -40.12
C ALA A 141 -6.38 -21.11 -41.62
N LYS A 142 -5.76 -20.26 -42.45
CA LYS A 142 -5.55 -20.53 -43.88
C LYS A 142 -4.52 -21.63 -44.14
N ASN A 143 -3.52 -21.76 -43.27
CA ASN A 143 -2.47 -22.77 -43.40
C ASN A 143 -2.84 -24.14 -42.82
N GLY A 144 -4.08 -24.32 -42.33
CA GLY A 144 -4.56 -25.60 -41.80
C GLY A 144 -3.96 -26.00 -40.44
N GLU A 145 -3.22 -25.10 -39.78
CA GLU A 145 -2.70 -25.33 -38.44
C GLU A 145 -3.84 -25.14 -37.42
N GLN A 146 -4.36 -26.24 -36.88
CA GLN A 146 -5.26 -26.20 -35.72
C GLN A 146 -4.49 -25.74 -34.46
N PRO A 147 -5.15 -25.03 -33.53
CA PRO A 147 -4.50 -24.35 -32.40
C PRO A 147 -3.74 -25.27 -31.45
#